data_AF-A0A0G2ZCQ6-F1
#
_entry.id   AF-A0A0G2ZCQ6-F1
#
_cell.length_a   1.000
_cell.length_b   1.000
_cell.length_c   1.000
_cell.angle_alpha   90.00
_cell.angle_beta   90.00
_cell.angle_gamma   90.00
#
_symmetry.space_group_name_H-M   'P 1'
#
loop_
_entity.id
_entity.type
_entity.pdbx_description
1 polymer ?
#
loop_
_entity_poly.entity_id
_entity_poly.type
_entity_poly.pdbx_seq_one_letter_code
_entity_poly.pdbx_strand_id
1 'polypeptide(L)'
;MNHENNEKEKPKIEESFVKGIASALQKAPVRNAGRIYLTDLWTITSLPEDLIVEILSQNTFELPEGATCVVDDRRRKKRIIYATEPEEKEIEDEENDGKGAD
;
A
#
# COMPACT_ATOMS: atom_id res chain seq x y z
N MET A 1 28.40 27.21 19.95
CA MET A 1 27.56 27.86 18.92
C MET A 1 27.94 27.20 17.61
N ASN A 2 27.15 26.40 16.90
CA ASN A 2 25.71 26.21 16.90
C ASN A 2 25.34 24.77 16.52
N HIS A 3 24.11 24.45 16.89
CA HIS A 3 23.30 23.25 16.71
C HIS A 3 23.27 22.63 15.30
N GLU A 4 23.17 21.29 15.32
CA GLU A 4 22.12 20.50 14.62
C GLU A 4 22.22 20.34 13.10
N ASN A 5 22.91 19.28 12.66
CA ASN A 5 22.52 18.54 11.47
C ASN A 5 21.89 17.21 11.93
N ASN A 6 20.70 17.31 12.51
CA ASN A 6 19.78 16.19 12.64
C ASN A 6 19.06 16.04 11.30
N GLU A 7 19.80 15.64 10.27
CA GLU A 7 19.16 15.07 9.09
C GLU A 7 18.49 13.80 9.58
N LYS A 8 17.18 13.89 9.82
CA LYS A 8 16.33 12.75 10.11
C LYS A 8 16.45 11.81 8.91
N GLU A 9 17.44 10.92 8.96
CA GLU A 9 17.55 9.78 8.07
C GLU A 9 16.28 8.96 8.29
N LYS A 10 15.25 9.23 7.49
CA LYS A 10 14.16 8.27 7.33
C LYS A 10 14.86 6.94 7.07
N PRO A 11 14.56 5.87 7.83
CA PRO A 11 15.23 4.59 7.64
C PRO A 11 15.11 4.26 6.17
N LYS A 12 16.24 4.25 5.45
CA LYS A 12 16.27 3.89 4.04
C LYS A 12 15.74 2.48 3.98
N ILE A 13 14.53 2.33 3.46
CA ILE A 13 14.01 1.02 3.09
C ILE A 13 15.09 0.41 2.19
N GLU A 14 15.67 -0.72 2.64
CA GLU A 14 16.74 -1.34 1.87
C GLU A 14 16.23 -1.66 0.46
N GLU A 15 17.04 -1.36 -0.56
CA GLU A 15 16.72 -1.69 -1.94
C GLU A 15 16.38 -3.17 -2.14
N SER A 16 16.94 -4.04 -1.31
CA SER A 16 16.63 -5.47 -1.27
C SER A 16 15.14 -5.73 -1.01
N PHE A 17 14.50 -4.97 -0.12
CA PHE A 17 13.07 -5.07 0.14
C PHE A 17 12.26 -4.57 -1.05
N VAL A 18 12.63 -3.43 -1.62
CA VAL A 18 11.98 -2.88 -2.82
C VAL A 18 12.02 -3.89 -3.97
N LYS A 19 13.19 -4.47 -4.25
CA LYS A 19 13.36 -5.52 -5.27
C LYS A 19 12.55 -6.77 -4.95
N GLY A 20 12.45 -7.14 -3.66
CA GLY A 20 11.61 -8.24 -3.18
C GLY A 20 10.13 -8.01 -3.46
N ILE A 21 9.61 -6.83 -3.14
CA ILE A 21 8.22 -6.43 -3.40
C ILE A 21 7.94 -6.38 -4.90
N ALA A 22 8.81 -5.76 -5.69
CA ALA A 22 8.67 -5.72 -7.15
C ALA A 22 8.60 -7.14 -7.73
N SER A 23 9.49 -8.03 -7.32
CA SER A 23 9.48 -9.43 -7.76
C SER A 23 8.22 -10.16 -7.28
N ALA A 24 7.74 -9.88 -6.08
CA ALA A 24 6.54 -10.49 -5.53
C ALA A 24 5.27 -10.03 -6.23
N LEU A 25 5.15 -8.74 -6.57
CA LEU A 25 4.05 -8.22 -7.38
C LEU A 25 3.97 -8.96 -8.70
N GLN A 26 5.10 -9.18 -9.37
CA GLN A 26 5.15 -9.91 -10.64
C GLN A 26 4.84 -11.40 -10.51
N LYS A 27 5.11 -12.00 -9.35
CA LYS A 27 4.83 -13.42 -9.06
C LYS A 27 3.44 -13.64 -8.43
N ALA A 28 2.80 -12.59 -7.96
CA ALA A 28 1.56 -12.70 -7.22
C ALA A 28 0.42 -13.14 -8.15
N PRO A 29 -0.46 -14.04 -7.69
CA PRO A 29 -1.62 -14.43 -8.45
C PRO A 29 -2.57 -13.24 -8.61
N VAL A 30 -2.74 -12.79 -9.85
CA VAL A 30 -3.72 -11.77 -10.20
C VAL A 30 -5.10 -12.39 -10.15
N ARG A 31 -5.95 -11.93 -9.23
CA ARG A 31 -7.32 -12.43 -9.06
C ARG A 31 -8.30 -11.68 -9.96
N ASN A 32 -9.55 -12.15 -9.98
CA ASN A 32 -10.64 -11.51 -10.73
C ASN A 32 -10.71 -10.00 -10.48
N ALA A 33 -10.86 -9.23 -11.56
CA ALA A 33 -10.81 -7.76 -11.62
C ALA A 33 -9.42 -7.14 -11.39
N GLY A 34 -8.33 -7.90 -11.56
CA GLY A 34 -6.97 -7.38 -11.53
C GLY A 34 -6.45 -7.04 -10.13
N ARG A 35 -6.90 -7.79 -9.13
CA ARG A 35 -6.58 -7.51 -7.73
C ARG A 35 -5.50 -8.46 -7.23
N ILE A 36 -4.45 -7.90 -6.65
CA ILE A 36 -3.43 -8.65 -5.90
C ILE A 36 -3.75 -8.52 -4.42
N TYR A 37 -3.70 -9.62 -3.67
CA TYR A 37 -3.93 -9.56 -2.23
C TYR A 37 -2.63 -9.35 -1.46
N LEU A 38 -2.71 -8.56 -0.39
CA LEU A 38 -1.58 -8.32 0.50
C LEU A 38 -1.02 -9.62 1.09
N THR A 39 -1.90 -10.60 1.38
CA THR A 39 -1.51 -11.92 1.88
C THR A 39 -0.69 -12.73 0.88
N ASP A 40 -0.95 -12.56 -0.42
CA ASP A 40 -0.15 -13.18 -1.48
C ASP A 40 1.27 -12.57 -1.52
N LEU A 41 1.38 -11.24 -1.42
CA LEU A 41 2.68 -10.55 -1.34
C LEU A 41 3.46 -10.94 -0.09
N TRP A 42 2.79 -11.03 1.05
CA TRP A 42 3.35 -11.52 2.30
C TRP A 42 3.89 -12.94 2.17
N THR A 43 3.13 -13.83 1.52
CA THR A 43 3.53 -15.23 1.29
C THR A 43 4.78 -15.32 0.41
N ILE A 44 4.90 -14.47 -0.61
CA ILE A 44 6.04 -14.52 -1.55
C ILE A 44 7.29 -13.86 -0.95
N THR A 45 7.13 -12.71 -0.29
CA THR A 45 8.27 -11.96 0.26
C THR A 45 8.70 -12.41 1.63
N SER A 46 7.82 -13.08 2.39
CA SER A 46 8.00 -13.36 3.82
C SER A 46 8.29 -12.10 4.65
N LEU A 47 7.91 -10.92 4.14
CA LEU A 47 8.03 -9.64 4.83
C LEU A 47 6.75 -9.33 5.58
N PRO A 48 6.81 -8.69 6.76
CA PRO A 48 5.61 -8.31 7.51
C PRO A 48 4.71 -7.40 6.67
N GLU A 49 3.40 -7.60 6.77
CA GLU A 49 2.43 -6.88 5.93
C GLU A 49 2.53 -5.36 6.09
N ASP A 50 2.75 -4.87 7.32
CA ASP A 50 2.93 -3.44 7.60
C ASP A 50 4.12 -2.85 6.83
N LEU A 51 5.22 -3.61 6.71
CA LEU A 51 6.38 -3.19 5.91
C LEU A 51 6.06 -3.21 4.41
N ILE A 52 5.27 -4.17 3.93
CA ILE A 52 4.83 -4.20 2.53
C ILE A 52 4.01 -2.94 2.22
N VAL A 53 3.06 -2.57 3.08
CA VAL A 53 2.25 -1.35 2.90
C VAL A 53 3.12 -0.10 2.95
N GLU A 54 4.05 -0.02 3.90
CA GLU A 54 5.02 1.08 4.01
C GLU A 54 5.84 1.22 2.71
N ILE A 55 6.38 0.11 2.19
CA ILE A 55 7.16 0.10 0.94
C ILE A 55 6.30 0.54 -0.25
N LEU A 56 5.10 0.00 -0.39
CA LEU A 56 4.15 0.37 -1.45
C LEU A 56 3.72 1.84 -1.36
N SER A 57 3.62 2.39 -0.15
CA SER A 57 3.24 3.80 0.06
C SER A 57 4.40 4.76 -0.21
N GLN A 58 5.64 4.33 -0.02
CA GLN A 58 6.84 5.16 -0.21
C GLN A 58 7.42 5.04 -1.62
N ASN A 59 7.10 3.98 -2.36
CA ASN A 59 7.71 3.66 -3.63
C ASN A 59 6.66 3.29 -4.67
N THR A 60 6.84 3.75 -5.90
CA THR A 60 6.00 3.35 -7.03
C THR A 60 6.49 2.02 -7.59
N PHE A 61 5.59 1.06 -7.74
CA PHE A 61 5.81 -0.24 -8.36
C PHE A 61 4.93 -0.44 -9.57
N GLU A 62 5.49 -1.14 -10.55
CA GLU A 62 4.75 -1.63 -11.70
C GLU A 62 4.05 -2.95 -11.34
N LEU A 63 2.73 -2.94 -11.52
CA LEU A 63 1.91 -4.15 -11.35
C LEU A 63 2.07 -5.06 -12.57
N PRO A 64 1.96 -6.40 -12.40
CA PRO A 64 2.00 -7.31 -13.54
C PRO A 64 0.81 -7.10 -14.48
N GLU A 65 0.93 -7.63 -15.70
CA GLU A 65 -0.14 -7.56 -16.69
C GLU A 65 -1.45 -8.14 -16.14
N GLY A 66 -2.52 -7.34 -16.23
CA GLY A 66 -3.83 -7.67 -15.69
C GLY A 66 -4.04 -7.27 -14.22
N ALA A 67 -3.03 -6.84 -13.48
CA ALA A 67 -3.18 -6.29 -12.14
C ALA A 67 -3.30 -4.75 -12.17
N THR A 68 -4.27 -4.23 -11.43
CA THR A 68 -4.59 -2.80 -11.34
C THR A 68 -4.41 -2.24 -9.93
N CYS A 69 -4.60 -3.09 -8.90
CA CYS A 69 -4.48 -2.67 -7.51
C CYS A 69 -4.10 -3.81 -6.55
N VAL A 70 -3.52 -3.41 -5.42
CA VAL A 70 -3.25 -4.27 -4.26
C VAL A 70 -4.30 -3.99 -3.19
N VAL A 71 -4.85 -5.07 -2.64
CA VAL A 71 -5.96 -5.04 -1.70
C VAL A 71 -5.56 -5.74 -0.41
N ASP A 72 -5.83 -5.09 0.73
CA ASP A 72 -5.71 -5.71 2.04
C ASP A 72 -6.92 -6.62 2.30
N ASP A 73 -6.69 -7.94 2.20
CA ASP A 73 -7.67 -9.00 2.44
C ASP A 73 -7.71 -9.46 3.91
N ARG A 74 -6.81 -8.96 4.77
CA ARG A 74 -6.75 -9.37 6.20
C ARG A 74 -7.96 -8.87 6.97
N ARG A 75 -8.56 -7.77 6.51
CA ARG A 75 -9.74 -7.16 7.14
C ARG A 75 -11.00 -7.67 6.49
N ARG A 76 -12.07 -7.80 7.29
CA ARG A 76 -13.43 -8.14 6.79
C ARG A 76 -13.88 -7.24 5.63
N LYS A 77 -13.45 -5.97 5.63
CA LYS A 77 -13.62 -5.04 4.51
C LYS A 77 -12.31 -4.99 3.73
N LYS A 78 -12.32 -5.55 2.52
CA LYS A 78 -11.20 -5.47 1.58
C LYS A 78 -10.98 -4.01 1.19
N ARG A 79 -9.78 -3.47 1.43
CA ARG A 79 -9.45 -2.07 1.11
C ARG A 79 -8.28 -2.00 0.13
N ILE A 80 -8.37 -1.12 -0.85
CA ILE A 80 -7.26 -0.86 -1.77
C ILE A 80 -6.18 -0.10 -0.99
N ILE A 81 -4.98 -0.67 -0.93
CA ILE A 81 -3.81 -0.09 -0.26
C ILE A 81 -2.81 0.50 -1.26
N TYR A 82 -2.87 0.06 -2.52
CA TYR A 82 -2.03 0.55 -3.60
C TYR A 82 -2.78 0.39 -4.92
N ALA A 83 -2.73 1.39 -5.78
CA ALA A 83 -3.30 1.36 -7.12
C ALA A 83 -2.29 1.94 -8.10
N THR A 84 -2.20 1.38 -9.31
CA THR A 84 -1.31 1.89 -10.36
C THR A 84 -1.79 3.20 -10.96
N GLU A 85 -3.07 3.53 -10.78
CA GLU A 85 -3.66 4.80 -11.13
C GLU A 85 -3.89 5.60 -9.85
N PRO A 86 -3.46 6.87 -9.79
CA PRO A 86 -3.93 7.77 -8.75
C PRO A 86 -5.41 8.02 -9.00
N GLU A 87 -6.29 7.20 -8.42
CA GLU A 87 -7.65 7.67 -8.16
C GLU A 87 -7.51 8.89 -7.23
N GLU A 88 -7.68 10.07 -7.81
CA GLU A 88 -8.06 11.28 -7.10
C GLU A 88 -9.23 10.92 -6.19
N LYS A 89 -8.97 10.67 -4.91
CA LYS A 89 -10.04 10.40 -3.96
C LYS A 89 -10.81 11.70 -3.73
N GLU A 90 -11.97 11.83 -4.37
CA GLU A 90 -13.08 12.55 -3.77
C GLU A 90 -13.57 11.67 -2.60
N ILE A 91 -13.06 11.97 -1.41
CA ILE A 91 -13.61 11.45 -0.16
C ILE A 91 -14.82 12.36 0.14
N GLU A 92 -16.01 11.95 -0.30
CA GLU A 92 -17.24 12.48 0.30
C GLU A 92 -17.38 11.85 1.69
N ASP A 93 -16.76 12.48 2.68
CA ASP A 93 -17.14 12.32 4.08
C ASP A 93 -18.52 12.96 4.26
N GLU A 94 -19.59 12.24 3.91
CA GLU A 94 -20.94 12.59 4.38
C GLU A 94 -21.07 12.10 5.83
N GLU A 95 -20.52 12.92 6.71
CA GLU A 95 -20.69 12.87 8.15
C GLU A 95 -22.19 13.05 8.46
N ASN A 96 -22.89 11.93 8.62
CA ASN A 96 -24.21 11.90 9.25
C ASN A 96 -24.02 12.21 10.74
N ASP A 97 -24.12 13.49 11.13
CA ASP A 97 -24.38 13.87 12.52
C ASP A 97 -25.77 14.50 12.62
N GLY A 98 -26.59 13.90 13.48
CA GLY A 98 -27.98 14.24 13.64
C GLY A 98 -28.22 15.45 14.54
N LYS A 99 -29.46 15.95 14.46
CA LYS A 99 -30.25 16.41 15.61
C LYS A 99 -29.73 17.68 16.32
N GLY A 100 -30.20 18.84 15.85
CA GLY A 100 -30.31 20.07 16.64
C GLY A 100 -31.74 20.58 16.59
N ALA A 101 -32.38 20.64 17.75
CA ALA A 101 -33.72 21.19 17.95
C ALA A 101 -33.69 22.72 17.98
N ASP A 102 -34.72 23.36 17.42
CA ASP A 102 -35.38 24.55 17.97
C ASP A 102 -36.85 24.55 17.54
#